data_AF-A0AAW5EKB5-F1
#
_entry.id   AF-A0AAW5EKB5-F1
#
_cell.length_a   1.000
_cell.length_b   1.000
_cell.length_c   1.000
_cell.angle_alpha   90.00
_cell.angle_beta   90.00
_cell.angle_gamma   90.00
#
_symmetry.space_group_name_H-M   'P 1'
#
loop_
_entity.id
_entity.type
_entity.pdbx_description
1 polymer ?
#
loop_
_entity_poly.entity_id
_entity_poly.type
_entity_poly.pdbx_seq_one_letter_code
_entity_poly.pdbx_strand_id
1 'polypeptide(L)'
;ALLLALGASKLEVKKSFFALGMLIGGGGMIIGIILAFFVLWLLGNFDIVTLPADVYGTSKLPLDLSVMDFSLTLVGALIIIALSSYYPAKKATQINVLDTLRNE
;
A
#
# COMPACT_ATOMS: atom_id res chain seq x y z
N ALA A 1 -5.91 13.93 -20.24
CA ALA A 1 -6.28 14.79 -21.37
C ALA A 1 -7.45 15.71 -21.02
N LEU A 2 -8.61 15.18 -20.62
CA LEU A 2 -9.81 15.96 -20.28
C LEU A 2 -9.59 17.09 -19.27
N LEU A 3 -9.02 16.83 -18.09
CA LEU A 3 -8.77 17.88 -17.08
C LEU A 3 -7.88 19.02 -17.62
N LEU A 4 -6.85 18.67 -18.39
CA LEU A 4 -5.97 19.66 -19.03
C LEU A 4 -6.71 20.44 -20.13
N ALA A 5 -7.58 19.78 -20.90
CA ALA A 5 -8.41 20.41 -21.94
C ALA A 5 -9.48 21.35 -21.35
N LEU A 6 -9.98 21.04 -20.14
CA LEU A 6 -10.90 21.88 -19.37
C LEU A 6 -10.21 23.06 -18.68
N GLY A 7 -8.88 23.22 -18.85
CA GLY A 7 -8.11 24.36 -18.33
C GLY A 7 -7.40 24.12 -16.99
N ALA A 8 -7.42 22.90 -16.45
CA ALA A 8 -6.68 22.60 -15.22
C ALA A 8 -5.17 22.69 -15.45
N SER A 9 -4.45 23.23 -14.47
CA SER A 9 -2.99 23.32 -14.52
C SER A 9 -2.34 21.94 -14.34
N LYS A 10 -1.13 21.78 -14.89
CA LYS A 10 -0.33 20.57 -14.68
C LYS A 10 -0.07 20.29 -13.19
N LEU A 11 0.04 21.35 -12.38
CA LEU A 11 0.26 21.21 -10.94
C LEU A 11 -0.96 20.61 -10.23
N GLU A 12 -2.17 21.04 -10.60
CA GLU A 12 -3.42 20.49 -10.04
C GLU A 12 -3.60 19.03 -10.41
N VAL A 13 -3.37 18.67 -11.69
CA VAL A 13 -3.44 17.28 -12.13
C VAL A 13 -2.43 16.42 -11.36
N LYS A 14 -1.18 16.88 -11.21
CA LYS A 14 -0.16 16.16 -10.43
C LYS A 14 -0.59 15.94 -8.99
N LYS A 15 -1.11 16.98 -8.32
CA LYS A 15 -1.57 16.90 -6.93
C LYS A 15 -2.72 15.91 -6.79
N SER A 16 -3.71 15.95 -7.68
CA SER A 16 -4.85 15.03 -7.64
C SER A 16 -4.43 13.57 -7.79
N PHE A 17 -3.58 13.24 -8.77
CA PHE A 17 -3.09 11.87 -8.96
C PHE A 17 -2.24 11.39 -7.77
N PHE A 18 -1.39 12.26 -7.23
CA PHE A 18 -0.59 11.93 -6.06
C PHE A 18 -1.46 11.68 -4.82
N ALA A 19 -2.45 12.54 -4.57
CA ALA A 19 -3.39 12.39 -3.47
C ALA A 19 -4.22 11.11 -3.59
N LEU A 20 -4.68 10.77 -4.80
CA LEU A 20 -5.42 9.54 -5.05
C LEU A 20 -4.56 8.30 -4.78
N GLY A 21 -3.31 8.30 -5.25
CA GLY A 21 -2.36 7.22 -5.00
C GLY A 21 -2.03 7.06 -3.51
N MET A 22 -1.84 8.16 -2.79
CA MET A 22 -1.67 8.15 -1.34
C MET A 22 -2.90 7.63 -0.60
N LEU A 23 -4.11 8.01 -1.03
CA LEU A 23 -5.36 7.54 -0.42
C LEU A 23 -5.54 6.04 -0.59
N ILE A 24 -5.34 5.53 -1.82
CA ILE A 24 -5.50 4.11 -2.12
C ILE A 24 -4.39 3.30 -1.43
N GLY A 25 -3.14 3.72 -1.56
CA GLY A 25 -2.00 3.04 -0.93
C GLY A 25 -2.05 3.07 0.59
N GLY A 26 -2.34 4.24 1.17
CA GLY A 26 -2.49 4.41 2.62
C GLY A 26 -3.70 3.64 3.17
N GLY A 27 -4.83 3.66 2.46
CA GLY A 27 -6.00 2.86 2.82
C GLY A 27 -5.69 1.36 2.82
N GLY A 28 -5.03 0.88 1.77
CA GLY A 28 -4.58 -0.52 1.69
C GLY A 28 -3.62 -0.91 2.82
N MET A 29 -2.69 -0.03 3.18
CA MET A 29 -1.78 -0.22 4.31
C MET A 29 -2.53 -0.35 5.64
N ILE A 30 -3.48 0.54 5.93
CA ILE A 30 -4.28 0.50 7.17
C ILE A 30 -5.06 -0.82 7.25
N ILE A 31 -5.73 -1.20 6.15
CA ILE A 31 -6.47 -2.46 6.08
C ILE A 31 -5.54 -3.66 6.28
N GLY A 32 -4.35 -3.63 5.65
CA GLY A 32 -3.34 -4.67 5.79
C GLY A 32 -2.84 -4.83 7.23
N ILE A 33 -2.63 -3.72 7.95
CA ILE A 33 -2.25 -3.73 9.37
C ILE A 33 -3.36 -4.36 10.22
N ILE A 34 -4.61 -3.96 10.02
CA ILE A 34 -5.76 -4.53 10.74
C ILE A 34 -5.84 -6.04 10.50
N LEU A 35 -5.69 -6.48 9.25
CA LEU A 35 -5.68 -7.90 8.89
C LEU A 35 -4.50 -8.65 9.53
N ALA A 36 -3.31 -8.06 9.55
CA ALA A 36 -2.14 -8.68 10.18
C ALA A 36 -2.36 -8.91 11.68
N PHE A 37 -2.87 -7.92 12.41
CA PHE A 37 -3.22 -8.07 13.83
C PHE A 37 -4.35 -9.06 14.05
N PHE A 38 -5.36 -9.08 13.17
CA PHE A 38 -6.43 -10.07 13.23
C PHE A 38 -5.90 -11.50 13.07
N VAL A 39 -4.98 -11.73 12.12
CA VAL A 39 -4.33 -13.03 11.92
C VAL A 39 -3.46 -13.40 13.12
N LEU A 40 -2.68 -12.48 13.68
CA LEU A 40 -1.88 -12.73 14.89
C LEU A 40 -2.76 -13.11 16.08
N TRP A 41 -3.88 -12.40 16.28
CA TRP A 41 -4.84 -12.74 17.32
C TRP A 41 -5.45 -14.13 17.10
N LEU A 42 -5.84 -14.45 15.87
CA LEU A 42 -6.41 -15.75 15.53
C LEU A 42 -5.40 -16.88 15.80
N LEU A 43 -4.14 -16.70 15.39
CA LEU A 43 -3.08 -17.69 15.53
C LEU A 43 -2.65 -17.89 17.00
N GLY A 44 -2.84 -16.87 17.85
CA GLY A 44 -2.55 -16.96 19.30
C GLY A 44 -3.68 -17.55 20.14
N ASN A 45 -4.95 -17.39 19.72
CA ASN A 45 -6.11 -17.86 20.47
C ASN A 45 -6.59 -19.25 20.03
N PHE A 46 -6.33 -19.63 18.79
CA PHE A 46 -6.73 -20.92 18.23
C PHE A 46 -5.49 -21.76 17.91
N ASP A 47 -5.51 -23.04 18.28
CA ASP A 47 -4.46 -24.01 17.93
C ASP A 47 -4.63 -24.44 16.45
N ILE A 48 -4.52 -23.47 15.53
CA ILE A 48 -4.65 -23.66 14.08
C ILE A 48 -3.48 -24.46 13.53
N VAL A 49 -2.28 -24.22 14.07
CA VAL A 49 -1.04 -24.91 13.70
C VAL A 49 -0.60 -25.76 14.87
N THR A 50 -0.80 -27.06 14.76
CA THR A 50 -0.35 -28.05 15.75
C THR A 50 1.08 -28.47 15.42
N LEU A 51 2.02 -28.16 16.31
CA LEU A 51 3.39 -28.65 16.20
C LEU A 51 3.49 -30.02 16.90
N PRO A 52 4.12 -31.04 16.28
CA PRO A 52 4.45 -32.28 16.97
C PRO A 52 5.33 -31.97 18.18
N ALA A 53 4.74 -32.05 19.38
CA ALA A 53 5.40 -31.67 20.62
C ALA A 53 6.70 -32.46 20.86
N ASP A 54 6.79 -33.66 20.30
CA ASP A 54 7.93 -34.57 20.42
C ASP A 54 9.23 -34.00 19.81
N VAL A 55 9.13 -33.06 18.87
CA VAL A 55 10.30 -32.45 18.20
C VAL A 55 10.46 -30.97 18.58
N TYR A 56 9.35 -30.27 18.82
CA TYR A 56 9.34 -28.81 18.99
C TYR A 56 9.12 -28.33 20.44
N GLY A 57 8.86 -29.23 21.39
CA GLY A 57 8.78 -28.91 22.83
C GLY A 57 7.59 -28.06 23.27
N THR A 58 6.84 -27.46 22.34
CA THR A 58 5.64 -26.66 22.61
C THR A 58 4.55 -26.93 21.58
N SER A 59 3.30 -27.09 22.04
CA SER A 59 2.14 -27.33 21.17
C SER A 59 1.62 -26.07 20.47
N LYS A 60 2.14 -24.88 20.82
CA LYS A 60 1.70 -23.57 20.30
C LYS A 60 2.83 -22.88 19.56
N LEU A 61 2.50 -22.20 18.46
CA LEU A 61 3.45 -21.39 17.70
C LEU A 61 3.82 -20.14 18.50
N PRO A 62 5.11 -19.90 18.85
CA PRO A 62 5.52 -18.67 19.51
C PRO A 62 5.37 -17.50 18.53
N LEU A 63 4.44 -16.60 18.82
CA LEU A 63 4.22 -15.38 18.04
C LEU A 63 4.99 -14.25 18.71
N ASP A 64 6.08 -13.83 18.09
CA ASP A 64 6.86 -12.67 18.55
C ASP A 64 6.89 -11.62 17.43
N LEU A 65 6.24 -10.47 17.68
CA LEU A 65 6.24 -9.35 16.76
C LEU A 65 7.32 -8.36 17.18
N SER A 66 8.44 -8.39 16.45
CA SER A 66 9.48 -7.37 16.55
C SER A 66 8.92 -6.00 16.15
N VAL A 67 8.82 -5.09 17.12
CA VAL A 67 8.39 -3.70 16.90
C VAL A 67 9.31 -3.00 15.90
N MET A 68 10.61 -3.34 15.90
CA MET A 68 11.59 -2.79 14.97
C MET A 68 11.27 -3.19 13.54
N ASP A 69 11.07 -4.48 13.29
CA ASP A 69 10.80 -5.00 11.93
C ASP A 69 9.45 -4.52 11.41
N PHE A 70 8.44 -4.46 12.28
CA PHE A 70 7.15 -3.88 11.96
C PHE A 70 7.28 -2.40 11.56
N SER A 71 8.02 -1.61 12.33
CA SER A 71 8.23 -0.18 12.06
C SER A 71 9.00 0.04 10.75
N LEU A 72 10.05 -0.75 10.50
CA LEU A 72 10.81 -0.68 9.25
C LEU A 72 9.95 -1.06 8.04
N THR A 73 9.10 -2.08 8.18
CA THR A 73 8.16 -2.49 7.13
C THR A 73 7.16 -1.38 6.82
N LEU A 74 6.63 -0.71 7.85
CA LEU A 74 5.70 0.41 7.70
C LEU A 74 6.35 1.58 6.94
N VAL A 75 7.56 1.96 7.32
CA VAL A 75 8.33 3.02 6.64
C VAL A 75 8.63 2.63 5.19
N GLY A 76 9.06 1.39 4.94
CA GLY A 76 9.31 0.88 3.61
C GLY A 76 8.06 0.93 2.72
N ALA A 77 6.92 0.51 3.25
CA ALA A 77 5.65 0.57 2.53
C ALA A 77 5.21 2.01 2.25
N LEU A 78 5.41 2.96 3.16
CA LEU A 78 5.14 4.39 2.90
C LEU A 78 6.00 4.93 1.76
N ILE A 79 7.28 4.57 1.71
CA ILE A 79 8.19 4.95 0.62
C ILE A 79 7.69 4.38 -0.71
N ILE A 80 7.30 3.10 -0.74
CA ILE A 80 6.78 2.45 -1.94
C ILE A 80 5.50 3.14 -2.42
N ILE A 81 4.56 3.43 -1.51
CA ILE A 81 3.31 4.14 -1.85
C ILE A 81 3.60 5.52 -2.42
N ALA A 82 4.52 6.28 -1.80
CA ALA A 82 4.90 7.61 -2.28
C ALA A 82 5.54 7.57 -3.67
N LEU A 83 6.48 6.65 -3.91
CA LEU A 83 7.14 6.47 -5.20
C LEU A 83 6.16 6.01 -6.29
N SER A 84 5.33 5.02 -5.96
CA SER A 84 4.30 4.47 -6.84
C SER A 84 3.26 5.52 -7.21
N SER A 85 2.89 6.42 -6.28
CA SER A 85 1.95 7.52 -6.55
C SER A 85 2.58 8.67 -7.32
N TYR A 86 3.90 8.87 -7.18
CA TYR A 86 4.62 9.95 -7.84
C TYR A 86 4.82 9.71 -9.34
N TYR A 87 5.14 8.47 -9.75
CA TYR A 87 5.34 8.11 -11.16
C TYR A 87 4.13 8.43 -12.07
N PRO A 88 2.89 7.97 -11.78
CA PRO A 88 1.72 8.26 -12.59
C PRO A 88 1.36 9.75 -12.52
N ALA A 89 1.54 10.41 -11.37
CA ALA A 89 1.33 11.84 -11.25
C ALA A 89 2.23 12.66 -12.19
N LYS A 90 3.51 12.27 -12.33
CA LYS A 90 4.42 12.86 -13.32
C LYS A 90 3.98 12.54 -14.74
N LYS A 91 3.71 11.27 -15.04
CA LYS A 91 3.32 10.81 -16.39
C LYS A 91 2.03 11.48 -16.88
N ALA A 92 1.04 11.68 -16.00
CA ALA A 92 -0.23 12.33 -16.31
C ALA A 92 -0.09 13.78 -16.82
N THR A 93 0.97 14.49 -16.40
CA THR A 93 1.22 15.89 -16.80
C THR A 93 2.01 16.06 -18.10
N GLN A 94 2.62 14.97 -18.59
CA GLN A 94 3.44 14.95 -19.79
C GLN A 94 2.69 14.48 -21.05
N ILE A 95 1.41 14.13 -20.90
CA ILE A 95 0.57 13.66 -22.00
C ILE A 95 0.24 14.83 -22.93
N ASN A 96 0.54 14.69 -24.23
CA ASN A 96 0.15 15.67 -25.24
C ASN A 96 -1.36 15.56 -25.52
N VAL A 97 -2.11 16.58 -25.13
CA VAL A 97 -3.58 16.61 -25.23
C VAL A 97 -4.04 16.51 -26.69
N LEU A 98 -3.30 17.12 -27.63
CA LEU A 98 -3.63 17.11 -29.05
C LEU A 98 -3.48 15.71 -29.67
N ASP A 99 -2.43 14.99 -29.30
CA ASP A 99 -2.24 13.61 -29.79
C ASP A 99 -3.27 12.66 -29.19
N THR A 100 -3.68 12.87 -27.93
CA THR A 100 -4.76 12.04 -27.35
C THR A 100 -6.11 12.29 -27.99
N LEU A 101 -6.49 13.54 -28.29
CA LEU A 101 -7.78 13.86 -28.90
C LEU A 101 -7.87 13.48 -30.38
N ARG A 102 -6.72 13.36 -31.07
CA ARG A 102 -6.66 12.96 -32.48
C ARG A 102 -6.73 11.44 -32.67
N ASN A 103 -6.41 10.67 -31.62
CA ASN A 103 -6.40 9.21 -31.62
C ASN A 103 -7.58 8.57 -30.86
N GLU A 104 -8.50 9.38 -30.34
CA GLU A 104 -9.86 8.94 -29.95
C GLU A 104 -10.85 9.21 -31.07
#